data_AF-A0A928YVN4-F1
#
_entry.id   AF-A0A928YVN4-F1
#
_cell.length_a   1.000
_cell.length_b   1.000
_cell.length_c   1.000
_cell.angle_alpha   90.00
_cell.angle_beta   90.00
_cell.angle_gamma   90.00
#
_symmetry.space_group_name_H-M   'P 1'
#
loop_
_entity.id
_entity.type
_entity.pdbx_description
1 polymer ?
#
loop_
_entity_poly.entity_id
_entity_poly.type
_entity_poly.pdbx_seq_one_letter_code
_entity_poly.pdbx_strand_id
1 'polypeptide(L)'
;MNLELRQDAQSVLEMLRSTEFERCYPLSRHFRNIPTNPGFYAFRHLDEILYIGITNNLRYRFSKGHKALGWAFLERLDPDDVRIAVVKLGSRTPEQGSYIETLMIQSAQPRYNVMKK
;
A
#
# COMPACT_ATOMS: atom_id res chain seq x y z
N MET A 1 -18.44 6.18 14.48
CA MET A 1 -17.82 6.64 13.20
C MET A 1 -16.32 6.91 13.27
N ASN A 2 -15.81 7.90 14.03
CA ASN A 2 -14.36 8.22 13.98
C ASN A 2 -13.47 7.14 14.66
N LEU A 3 -13.93 6.53 15.76
CA LEU A 3 -13.19 5.46 16.45
C LEU A 3 -13.15 4.15 15.63
N GLU A 4 -14.27 3.75 15.03
CA GLU A 4 -14.36 2.54 14.20
C GLU A 4 -13.43 2.63 12.99
N LEU A 5 -13.42 3.78 12.29
CA LEU A 5 -12.50 3.98 11.15
C LEU A 5 -11.03 4.01 11.57
N ARG A 6 -10.71 4.45 12.80
CA ARG A 6 -9.35 4.38 13.35
C ARG A 6 -8.93 2.95 13.68
N GLN A 7 -9.81 2.17 14.30
CA GLN A 7 -9.56 0.74 14.55
C GLN A 7 -9.43 -0.03 13.24
N ASP A 8 -10.25 0.32 12.25
CA ASP A 8 -10.19 -0.27 10.93
C ASP A 8 -8.87 0.09 10.23
N ALA A 9 -8.47 1.36 10.25
CA ALA A 9 -7.18 1.78 9.72
C ALA A 9 -6.00 1.07 10.39
N GLN A 10 -6.03 0.90 11.72
CA GLN A 10 -5.01 0.14 12.44
C GLN A 10 -5.00 -1.33 12.00
N SER A 11 -6.17 -1.93 11.83
CA SER A 11 -6.29 -3.33 11.40
C SER A 11 -5.77 -3.52 9.97
N VAL A 12 -6.11 -2.61 9.05
CA VAL A 12 -5.62 -2.63 7.66
C VAL A 12 -4.11 -2.43 7.61
N LEU A 13 -3.59 -1.47 8.38
CA LEU A 13 -2.15 -1.22 8.47
C LEU A 13 -1.41 -2.45 9.01
N GLU A 14 -1.94 -3.08 10.05
CA GLU A 14 -1.34 -4.29 10.61
C GLU A 14 -1.32 -5.41 9.58
N MET A 15 -2.41 -5.65 8.85
CA MET A 15 -2.44 -6.65 7.77
C MET A 15 -1.41 -6.38 6.67
N LEU A 16 -1.25 -5.12 6.26
CA LEU A 16 -0.24 -4.73 5.27
C LEU A 16 1.19 -4.99 5.77
N ARG A 17 1.44 -4.77 7.07
CA ARG A 17 2.73 -4.97 7.73
C ARG A 17 3.03 -6.44 8.03
N SER A 18 2.03 -7.19 8.48
CA SER A 18 2.18 -8.56 8.99
C SER A 18 2.06 -9.64 7.92
N THR A 19 1.69 -9.27 6.69
CA THR A 19 1.76 -10.21 5.56
C THR A 19 3.22 -10.67 5.40
N GLU A 20 3.46 -11.99 5.37
CA GLU A 20 4.80 -12.53 5.12
C GLU A 20 5.36 -11.95 3.82
N PHE A 21 6.64 -11.57 3.82
CA PHE A 21 7.27 -10.84 2.70
C PHE A 21 7.19 -11.62 1.39
N GLU A 22 7.36 -12.93 1.47
CA GLU A 22 7.31 -13.92 0.39
C GLU A 22 5.89 -14.11 -0.16
N ARG A 23 4.86 -13.76 0.63
CA ARG A 23 3.46 -13.74 0.19
C ARG A 23 3.06 -12.41 -0.43
N CYS A 24 3.87 -11.36 -0.27
CA CYS A 24 3.67 -10.10 -0.96
C CYS A 24 3.98 -10.25 -2.45
N TYR A 25 3.36 -9.42 -3.29
CA TYR A 25 3.54 -9.53 -4.74
C TYR A 25 4.90 -8.99 -5.17
N PRO A 26 5.69 -9.75 -5.94
CA PRO A 26 6.95 -9.25 -6.49
C PRO A 26 6.71 -8.17 -7.54
N LEU A 27 7.71 -7.28 -7.68
CA LEU A 27 7.73 -6.33 -8.77
C LEU A 27 7.83 -7.08 -10.10
N SER A 28 7.03 -6.67 -11.08
CA SER A 28 7.11 -7.18 -12.44
C SER A 28 6.62 -6.14 -13.42
N ARG A 29 7.12 -6.16 -14.65
CA ARG A 29 6.78 -5.17 -15.69
C ARG A 29 5.29 -4.95 -15.90
N HIS A 30 4.47 -6.00 -15.70
CA HIS A 30 3.05 -5.98 -16.01
C HIS A 30 2.14 -6.23 -14.81
N PHE A 31 2.70 -6.53 -13.63
CA PHE A 31 1.93 -6.77 -12.39
C PHE A 31 0.79 -7.79 -12.56
N ARG A 32 0.95 -8.80 -13.44
CA ARG A 32 -0.15 -9.72 -13.83
C ARG A 32 -0.72 -10.50 -12.66
N ASN A 33 0.09 -10.74 -11.63
CA ASN A 33 -0.32 -11.50 -10.45
C ASN A 33 -1.07 -10.63 -9.42
N ILE A 34 -1.01 -9.30 -9.56
CA ILE A 34 -1.75 -8.39 -8.68
C ILE A 34 -3.24 -8.40 -9.08
N PRO A 35 -4.17 -8.44 -8.11
CA PRO A 35 -5.60 -8.41 -8.36
C PRO A 35 -6.05 -7.10 -9.03
N THR A 36 -7.22 -7.11 -9.66
CA THR A 36 -7.82 -5.93 -10.30
C THR A 36 -8.89 -5.25 -9.44
N ASN A 37 -9.20 -5.80 -8.27
CA ASN A 37 -10.23 -5.28 -7.37
C ASN A 37 -9.76 -3.99 -6.66
N PRO A 38 -10.71 -3.19 -6.13
CA PRO A 38 -10.40 -2.10 -5.22
C PRO A 38 -9.70 -2.59 -3.94
N GLY A 39 -8.73 -1.82 -3.46
CA GLY A 39 -8.02 -2.15 -2.24
C GLY A 39 -6.99 -1.14 -1.80
N PHE A 40 -6.51 -1.37 -0.59
CA PHE A 40 -5.33 -0.76 -0.03
C PHE A 40 -4.10 -1.54 -0.48
N TYR A 41 -2.97 -0.84 -0.58
CA TYR A 41 -1.68 -1.45 -0.87
C TYR A 41 -0.57 -0.76 -0.10
N ALA A 42 0.51 -1.50 0.13
CA ALA A 42 1.76 -0.96 0.59
C ALA A 42 2.92 -1.44 -0.29
N PHE A 43 3.85 -0.54 -0.62
CA PHE A 43 5.18 -0.96 -1.05
C PHE A 43 6.02 -1.20 0.20
N ARG A 44 6.68 -2.35 0.25
CA ARG A 44 7.52 -2.77 1.37
C ARG A 44 8.93 -3.03 0.91
N HIS A 45 9.90 -2.72 1.77
CA HIS A 45 11.28 -3.19 1.69
C HIS A 45 11.54 -4.06 2.92
N LEU A 46 11.52 -5.38 2.74
CA LEU A 46 11.51 -6.34 3.84
C LEU A 46 10.40 -6.00 4.87
N ASP A 47 10.79 -5.63 6.10
CA ASP A 47 9.88 -5.29 7.20
C ASP A 47 9.42 -3.82 7.21
N GLU A 48 10.00 -2.97 6.37
CA GLU A 48 9.68 -1.55 6.31
C GLU A 48 8.54 -1.27 5.31
N ILE A 49 7.55 -0.46 5.71
CA ILE A 49 6.57 0.11 4.78
C ILE A 49 7.13 1.41 4.18
N LEU A 50 7.37 1.42 2.87
CA LEU A 50 7.88 2.57 2.15
C LEU A 50 6.76 3.53 1.72
N TYR A 51 5.63 2.98 1.32
CA TYR A 51 4.48 3.72 0.79
C TYR A 51 3.17 3.00 1.09
N ILE A 52 2.11 3.75 1.36
CA ILE A 52 0.73 3.27 1.51
C ILE A 52 -0.17 4.01 0.51
N GLY A 53 -1.10 3.30 -0.11
CA GLY A 53 -2.15 3.92 -0.92
C GLY A 53 -3.45 3.13 -1.01
N ILE A 54 -4.47 3.76 -1.58
CA ILE A 54 -5.74 3.15 -1.97
C ILE A 54 -5.98 3.28 -3.49
N THR A 55 -6.69 2.32 -4.08
CA THR A 55 -7.14 2.40 -5.48
C THR A 55 -8.38 1.57 -5.76
N ASN A 56 -9.12 1.92 -6.82
CA ASN A 56 -10.24 1.15 -7.34
C ASN A 56 -9.79 -0.04 -8.22
N ASN A 57 -8.52 -0.08 -8.63
CA ASN A 57 -7.98 -1.20 -9.40
C ASN A 57 -6.48 -1.33 -9.13
N LEU A 58 -6.12 -2.31 -8.29
CA LEU A 58 -4.76 -2.54 -7.83
C LEU A 58 -3.76 -2.72 -8.99
N ARG A 59 -4.03 -3.63 -9.93
CA ARG A 59 -3.15 -3.84 -11.09
C ARG A 59 -2.99 -2.58 -11.95
N TYR A 60 -4.10 -1.93 -12.30
CA TYR A 60 -4.06 -0.74 -13.16
C TYR A 60 -3.30 0.41 -12.50
N ARG A 61 -3.39 0.54 -11.17
CA ARG A 61 -2.68 1.58 -10.40
C ARG A 61 -1.18 1.59 -10.65
N PHE A 62 -0.57 0.43 -10.87
CA PHE A 62 0.87 0.27 -11.09
C PHE A 62 1.28 0.28 -12.57
N SER A 63 0.33 0.04 -13.49
CA SER A 63 0.59 -0.11 -14.93
C SER A 63 1.18 1.12 -15.62
N LYS A 64 0.97 2.32 -15.06
CA LYS A 64 1.48 3.60 -15.58
C LYS A 64 2.68 4.14 -14.79
N GLY A 65 3.33 3.28 -14.03
CA GLY A 65 4.36 3.66 -13.08
C GLY A 65 3.80 4.12 -11.74
N HIS A 66 4.67 4.19 -10.74
CA HIS A 66 4.33 4.59 -9.38
C HIS A 66 5.51 5.30 -8.72
N LYS A 67 5.28 6.45 -8.08
CA LYS A 67 6.37 7.28 -7.52
C LYS A 67 7.25 6.53 -6.50
N ALA A 68 6.66 5.63 -5.73
CA ALA A 68 7.40 4.79 -4.77
C ALA A 68 8.49 3.94 -5.45
N LEU A 69 8.24 3.46 -6.67
CA LEU A 69 9.23 2.72 -7.46
C LEU A 69 10.37 3.64 -7.91
N GLY A 70 10.06 4.89 -8.25
CA GLY A 70 11.07 5.89 -8.59
C GLY A 70 11.99 6.21 -7.41
N TRP A 71 11.42 6.39 -6.20
CA TRP A 71 12.23 6.62 -4.99
C TRP A 71 13.07 5.41 -4.61
N ALA A 72 12.50 4.20 -4.64
CA ALA A 72 13.24 2.96 -4.38
C ALA A 72 14.41 2.80 -5.35
N PHE A 73 14.21 3.13 -6.62
CA PHE A 73 15.28 3.12 -7.62
C PHE A 73 16.38 4.15 -7.32
N LEU A 74 16.03 5.39 -6.97
CA LEU A 74 16.99 6.44 -6.62
C LEU A 74 17.81 6.09 -5.36
N GLU A 75 17.20 5.38 -4.41
CA GLU A 75 17.86 4.88 -3.20
C GLU A 75 18.62 3.56 -3.41
N ARG A 76 18.62 3.02 -4.63
CA ARG A 76 19.31 1.76 -4.99
C ARG A 76 18.87 0.56 -4.16
N LEU A 77 17.58 0.49 -3.81
CA LEU A 77 17.03 -0.71 -3.19
C LEU A 77 17.09 -1.89 -4.18
N ASP A 78 17.37 -3.08 -3.68
CA ASP A 78 17.27 -4.29 -4.49
C ASP A 78 15.79 -4.48 -4.89
N PRO A 79 15.46 -4.58 -6.20
CA PRO A 79 14.10 -4.83 -6.63
C PRO A 79 13.51 -6.14 -6.11
N ASP A 80 14.33 -7.13 -5.76
CA ASP A 80 13.88 -8.37 -5.14
C ASP A 80 13.53 -8.20 -3.67
N ASP A 81 14.09 -7.20 -2.99
CA ASP A 81 13.74 -6.83 -1.63
C ASP A 81 12.56 -5.86 -1.56
N VAL A 82 12.00 -5.45 -2.71
CA VAL A 82 10.77 -4.64 -2.78
C VAL A 82 9.57 -5.48 -3.19
N ARG A 83 8.51 -5.45 -2.37
CA ARG A 83 7.26 -6.18 -2.61
C ARG A 83 6.02 -5.32 -2.39
N ILE A 84 4.89 -5.78 -2.88
CA ILE A 84 3.59 -5.10 -2.76
C ILE A 84 2.67 -5.94 -1.88
N ALA A 85 2.32 -5.44 -0.70
CA ALA A 85 1.26 -5.99 0.13
C ALA A 85 -0.10 -5.40 -0.29
N VAL A 86 -1.18 -6.17 -0.23
CA VAL A 86 -2.52 -5.69 -0.59
C VAL A 86 -3.58 -6.14 0.42
N VAL A 87 -4.58 -5.30 0.64
CA VAL A 87 -5.79 -5.62 1.40
C VAL A 87 -6.99 -5.17 0.58
N LYS A 88 -7.98 -6.05 0.37
CA LYS A 88 -9.19 -5.71 -0.39
C LYS A 88 -9.99 -4.61 0.33
N LEU A 89 -10.59 -3.70 -0.45
CA LEU A 89 -11.40 -2.61 0.11
C LEU A 89 -12.65 -3.13 0.85
N GLY A 90 -13.21 -4.26 0.38
CA GLY A 90 -14.39 -4.88 0.98
C GLY A 90 -15.66 -4.07 0.72
N SER A 91 -16.51 -3.91 1.74
CA SER A 91 -17.76 -3.13 1.71
C SER A 91 -17.58 -1.64 1.98
N ARG A 92 -16.34 -1.17 2.19
CA ARG A 92 -16.05 0.24 2.49
C ARG A 92 -16.34 1.12 1.28
N THR A 93 -16.86 2.32 1.53
CA THR A 93 -17.02 3.33 0.48
C THR A 93 -15.67 3.95 0.09
N PRO A 94 -15.55 4.60 -1.08
CA PRO A 94 -14.34 5.33 -1.46
C PRO A 94 -13.92 6.40 -0.45
N GLU A 95 -14.88 7.09 0.18
CA GLU A 95 -14.64 8.12 1.19
C GLU A 95 -14.05 7.50 2.47
N GLN A 96 -14.64 6.40 2.94
CA GLN A 96 -14.12 5.66 4.09
C GLN A 96 -12.70 5.16 3.82
N GLY A 97 -12.48 4.60 2.62
CA GLY A 97 -11.16 4.15 2.20
C GLY A 97 -10.12 5.26 2.17
N SER A 98 -10.47 6.44 1.66
CA SER A 98 -9.58 7.61 1.64
C SER A 98 -9.26 8.15 3.04
N TYR A 99 -10.23 8.09 3.95
CA TYR A 99 -10.02 8.46 5.34
C TYR A 99 -9.10 7.47 6.05
N ILE A 100 -9.33 6.17 5.86
CA ILE A 100 -8.48 5.09 6.38
C ILE A 100 -7.05 5.21 5.86
N GLU A 101 -6.85 5.46 4.55
CA GLU A 101 -5.53 5.72 3.97
C GLU A 101 -4.80 6.86 4.72
N THR A 102 -5.51 7.95 4.98
CA THR A 102 -4.93 9.12 5.68
C THR A 102 -4.49 8.75 7.09
N LEU A 103 -5.31 8.02 7.84
CA LEU A 103 -4.96 7.56 9.19
C LEU A 103 -3.77 6.59 9.20
N MET A 104 -3.71 5.67 8.23
CA MET A 104 -2.58 4.75 8.09
C MET A 104 -1.28 5.51 7.80
N ILE A 105 -1.31 6.49 6.88
CA ILE A 105 -0.14 7.33 6.56
C ILE A 105 0.32 8.13 7.78
N GLN A 106 -0.62 8.74 8.52
CA GLN A 106 -0.30 9.49 9.73
C GLN A 106 0.34 8.61 10.81
N SER A 107 -0.13 7.37 10.96
CA SER A 107 0.39 6.44 11.96
C SER A 107 1.72 5.81 11.58
N ALA A 108 1.88 5.39 10.32
CA ALA A 108 3.08 4.66 9.87
C ALA A 108 4.20 5.59 9.38
N GLN A 109 3.87 6.83 9.04
CA GLN A 109 4.77 7.82 8.44
C GLN A 109 5.70 7.25 7.34
N PRO A 110 5.16 6.56 6.30
CA PRO A 110 6.01 5.94 5.29
C PRO A 110 6.80 6.99 4.52
N ARG A 111 8.11 6.76 4.34
CA ARG A 111 9.04 7.77 3.79
C ARG A 111 8.71 8.26 2.37
N TYR A 112 7.96 7.50 1.57
CA TYR A 112 7.57 7.91 0.21
C TYR A 112 6.15 8.50 0.11
N ASN A 113 5.38 8.50 1.19
CA ASN A 113 4.14 9.26 1.26
C ASN A 113 4.47 10.73 1.52
N VAL A 114 3.82 11.63 0.77
CA VAL A 114 3.85 13.05 1.12
C VAL A 114 2.84 13.22 2.24
N MET A 115 3.27 13.75 3.37
CA MET A 115 2.36 14.09 4.47
C MET A 115 1.39 15.16 3.97
N LYS A 116 0.10 14.81 3.90
CA LYS A 116 -0.95 15.80 3.67
C LYS A 116 -1.00 16.65 4.94
N LYS A 117 -0.64 17.94 4.80
CA LYS A 117 -0.80 18.93 5.87
C LYS A 117 -2.28 19.13 6.19
#